data_AF-I2JF99-F1
#
_entry.id   AF-I2JF99-F1
#
_cell.length_a   1.000
_cell.length_b   1.000
_cell.length_c   1.000
_cell.angle_alpha   90.00
_cell.angle_beta   90.00
_cell.angle_gamma   90.00
#
_symmetry.space_group_name_H-M   'P 1'
#
loop_
_entity.id
_entity.type
_entity.pdbx_description
1 polymer ?
#
loop_
_entity_poly.entity_id
_entity_poly.type
_entity_poly.pdbx_seq_one_letter_code
_entity_poly.pdbx_strand_id
1 'polypeptide(L)'
;MLIFFLPTKQLAHAVLCVLCLAMVSAYTSYAYADISDTRAELERASERVVRAWTEYGELTGDAPSAEQIKNLRTYVANVADDQVAKTLDDVASELTSLEKEIMFLKILPSASNESGGASNGGLETLRGQFDDVGSRCSKRFYSDKMFQEVFNSSPCSEYTERFDNAIYHAENDADKVQAYEEGIASLTKIYRQVADLDTAELGRIHEKVKSFNARNAKLEALLEERQSLMPRINPLVEKMDEYKSKAESYIDDASSNCRAEGVDFDCGNRCQRRVRDPIFGTYRNEPDRRCLEKCNFQEQRATDDLNEQIEECIDERDWAKDKLEDIELDYKSMQSRVLALYDQYERVNDEIVSLADSNKRAVVELDQFLIQLLPEVFYAMNSEFSAYGVNSVSYRSD
;
A
#
# COMPACT_ATOMS: atom_id res chain seq x y z
N MET A 1 -43.69 49.37 -43.66
CA MET A 1 -43.20 50.77 -43.71
C MET A 1 -42.94 51.18 -42.25
N LEU A 2 -41.74 51.18 -41.67
CA LEU A 2 -40.36 51.15 -42.16
C LEU A 2 -39.69 49.78 -41.98
N ILE A 3 -39.04 49.32 -43.05
CA ILE A 3 -37.99 48.31 -43.02
C ILE A 3 -36.70 49.12 -43.10
N PHE A 4 -35.91 49.20 -42.03
CA PHE A 4 -34.49 49.53 -42.13
C PHE A 4 -33.68 48.75 -41.08
N PHE A 5 -32.90 47.81 -41.60
CA PHE A 5 -31.55 47.43 -41.15
C PHE A 5 -31.33 47.20 -39.66
N LEU A 6 -31.68 45.99 -39.19
CA LEU A 6 -30.88 45.34 -38.14
C LEU A 6 -29.82 44.47 -38.85
N PRO A 7 -28.53 44.58 -38.51
CA PRO A 7 -27.47 43.77 -39.10
C PRO A 7 -27.83 42.28 -38.99
N THR A 8 -27.50 41.49 -40.01
CA THR A 8 -27.76 40.03 -40.08
C THR A 8 -27.35 39.26 -38.82
N LYS A 9 -26.42 39.80 -38.01
CA LYS A 9 -26.04 39.28 -36.69
C LYS A 9 -27.13 39.40 -35.61
N GLN A 10 -27.95 40.46 -35.60
CA GLN A 10 -29.01 40.65 -34.59
C GLN A 10 -30.26 39.81 -34.90
N LEU A 11 -30.57 39.57 -36.16
CA LEU A 11 -31.66 38.67 -36.57
C LEU A 11 -31.27 37.21 -36.28
N ALA A 12 -30.01 36.84 -36.52
CA ALA A 12 -29.45 35.55 -36.09
C ALA A 12 -29.45 35.40 -34.56
N HIS A 13 -29.07 36.43 -33.79
CA HIS A 13 -29.13 36.40 -32.32
C HIS A 13 -30.55 36.29 -31.77
N ALA A 14 -31.52 37.01 -32.34
CA ALA A 14 -32.91 36.91 -31.92
C ALA A 14 -33.50 35.51 -32.22
N VAL A 15 -33.18 34.95 -33.38
CA VAL A 15 -33.57 33.57 -33.74
C VAL A 15 -32.85 32.55 -32.86
N LEU A 16 -31.57 32.76 -32.52
CA LEU A 16 -30.84 31.89 -31.59
C LEU A 16 -31.38 32.00 -30.16
N CYS A 17 -31.73 33.20 -29.68
CA CYS A 17 -32.33 33.37 -28.36
C CYS A 17 -33.73 32.76 -28.27
N VAL A 18 -34.54 32.86 -29.34
CA VAL A 18 -35.85 32.19 -29.41
C VAL A 18 -35.70 30.68 -29.55
N LEU A 19 -34.70 30.17 -30.29
CA LEU A 19 -34.37 28.74 -30.35
C LEU A 19 -33.78 28.22 -29.04
N CYS A 20 -32.99 29.00 -28.32
CA CYS A 20 -32.47 28.66 -27.00
C CYS A 20 -33.58 28.73 -25.94
N LEU A 21 -34.51 29.68 -26.01
CA LEU A 21 -35.69 29.71 -25.15
C LEU A 21 -36.69 28.61 -25.50
N ALA A 22 -36.83 28.24 -26.78
CA ALA A 22 -37.62 27.10 -27.23
C ALA A 22 -36.95 25.78 -26.85
N MET A 23 -35.62 25.67 -26.92
CA MET A 23 -34.87 24.52 -26.45
C MET A 23 -34.83 24.44 -24.94
N VAL A 24 -34.72 25.55 -24.21
CA VAL A 24 -34.78 25.57 -22.74
C VAL A 24 -36.20 25.33 -22.27
N SER A 25 -37.22 25.89 -22.92
CA SER A 25 -38.61 25.58 -22.59
C SER A 25 -38.99 24.16 -22.99
N ALA A 26 -38.45 23.61 -24.08
CA ALA A 26 -38.58 22.20 -24.43
C ALA A 26 -37.76 21.32 -23.49
N TYR A 27 -36.54 21.68 -23.09
CA TYR A 27 -35.75 20.93 -22.12
C TYR A 27 -36.38 21.00 -20.74
N THR A 28 -36.95 22.13 -20.34
CA THR A 28 -37.65 22.24 -19.06
C THR A 28 -39.00 21.55 -19.14
N SER A 29 -39.71 21.51 -20.27
CA SER A 29 -40.95 20.74 -20.39
C SER A 29 -40.72 19.24 -20.62
N TYR A 30 -39.62 18.81 -21.25
CA TYR A 30 -39.19 17.41 -21.34
C TYR A 30 -38.57 16.95 -20.01
N ALA A 31 -37.77 17.77 -19.33
CA ALA A 31 -37.29 17.46 -17.98
C ALA A 31 -38.41 17.53 -16.94
N TYR A 32 -39.37 18.46 -17.06
CA TYR A 32 -40.59 18.43 -16.23
C TYR A 32 -41.48 17.25 -16.56
N ALA A 33 -41.56 16.81 -17.83
CA ALA A 33 -42.30 15.60 -18.19
C ALA A 33 -41.62 14.35 -17.62
N ASP A 34 -40.29 14.22 -17.75
CA ASP A 34 -39.51 13.12 -17.16
C ASP A 34 -39.57 13.15 -15.62
N ILE A 35 -39.49 14.33 -14.99
CA ILE A 35 -39.58 14.46 -13.53
C ILE A 35 -41.03 14.21 -13.05
N SER A 36 -42.04 14.64 -13.81
CA SER A 36 -43.45 14.36 -13.51
C SER A 36 -43.76 12.87 -13.66
N ASP A 37 -43.24 12.22 -14.69
CA ASP A 37 -43.41 10.80 -14.94
C ASP A 37 -42.67 9.96 -13.88
N THR A 38 -41.42 10.33 -13.54
CA THR A 38 -40.67 9.68 -12.45
C THR A 38 -41.28 9.94 -11.08
N ARG A 39 -41.88 11.12 -10.82
CA ARG A 39 -42.64 11.38 -9.59
C ARG A 39 -43.91 10.53 -9.53
N ALA A 40 -44.64 10.39 -10.65
CA ALA A 40 -45.79 9.49 -10.70
C ALA A 40 -45.40 8.02 -10.53
N GLU A 41 -44.21 7.63 -10.98
CA GLU A 41 -43.64 6.30 -10.72
C GLU A 41 -43.23 6.11 -9.25
N LEU A 42 -42.64 7.13 -8.62
CA LEU A 42 -42.30 7.11 -7.20
C LEU A 42 -43.56 7.01 -6.32
N GLU A 43 -44.62 7.74 -6.67
CA GLU A 43 -45.93 7.60 -6.01
C GLU A 43 -46.47 6.17 -6.16
N ARG A 44 -46.47 5.62 -7.38
CA ARG A 44 -46.91 4.23 -7.63
C ARG A 44 -46.06 3.20 -6.88
N ALA A 45 -44.75 3.38 -6.83
CA ALA A 45 -43.82 2.49 -6.12
C ALA A 45 -44.04 2.57 -4.61
N SER A 46 -44.25 3.78 -4.06
CA SER A 46 -44.56 3.97 -2.64
C SER A 46 -45.88 3.28 -2.22
N GLU A 47 -46.91 3.30 -3.06
CA GLU A 47 -48.17 2.59 -2.79
C GLU A 47 -48.04 1.07 -2.94
N ARG A 48 -47.01 0.59 -3.65
CA ARG A 48 -46.65 -0.84 -3.63
C ARG A 48 -45.91 -1.20 -2.34
N VAL A 49 -45.01 -0.34 -1.86
CA VAL A 49 -44.35 -0.51 -0.55
C VAL A 49 -45.38 -0.57 0.58
N VAL A 50 -46.38 0.32 0.60
CA VAL A 50 -47.44 0.29 1.60
C VAL A 50 -48.22 -1.04 1.56
N ARG A 51 -48.55 -1.54 0.36
CA ARG A 51 -49.21 -2.85 0.20
C ARG A 51 -48.33 -3.99 0.68
N ALA A 52 -47.06 -4.01 0.28
CA ALA A 52 -46.11 -5.02 0.69
C ALA A 52 -45.88 -4.98 2.22
N TRP A 53 -45.76 -3.81 2.85
CA TRP A 53 -45.67 -3.70 4.31
C TRP A 53 -46.93 -4.18 5.02
N THR A 54 -48.10 -3.91 4.45
CA THR A 54 -49.37 -4.39 5.01
C THR A 54 -49.43 -5.91 4.95
N GLU A 55 -49.07 -6.50 3.81
CA GLU A 55 -49.03 -7.94 3.62
C GLU A 55 -47.96 -8.62 4.49
N TYR A 56 -46.78 -8.02 4.60
CA TYR A 56 -45.73 -8.46 5.52
C TYR A 56 -46.21 -8.41 6.98
N GLY A 57 -46.89 -7.32 7.36
CA GLY A 57 -47.48 -7.16 8.69
C GLY A 57 -48.60 -8.15 9.00
N GLU A 58 -49.44 -8.50 8.02
CA GLU A 58 -50.43 -9.57 8.16
C GLU A 58 -49.78 -10.94 8.41
N LEU A 59 -48.60 -11.18 7.83
CA LEU A 59 -47.85 -12.42 8.00
C LEU A 59 -47.03 -12.46 9.31
N THR A 60 -46.64 -11.31 9.87
CA THR A 60 -45.75 -11.21 11.03
C THR A 60 -46.43 -10.70 12.31
N GLY A 61 -47.63 -10.14 12.21
CA GLY A 61 -48.37 -9.52 13.32
C GLY A 61 -48.08 -8.03 13.52
N ASP A 62 -47.12 -7.44 12.80
CA ASP A 62 -46.72 -6.03 12.91
C ASP A 62 -47.12 -5.25 11.65
N ALA A 63 -48.42 -4.95 11.52
CA ALA A 63 -48.93 -4.10 10.45
C ALA A 63 -48.49 -2.63 10.61
N PRO A 64 -48.14 -1.93 9.51
CA PRO A 64 -47.77 -0.53 9.57
C PRO A 64 -48.93 0.33 10.11
N SER A 65 -48.64 1.17 11.09
CA SER A 65 -49.64 2.09 11.65
C SER A 65 -50.06 3.17 10.64
N ALA A 66 -51.27 3.71 10.82
CA ALA A 66 -51.78 4.79 9.98
C ALA A 66 -50.86 6.02 9.94
N GLU A 67 -50.15 6.30 11.04
CA GLU A 67 -49.20 7.41 11.12
C GLU A 67 -47.92 7.14 10.32
N GLN A 68 -47.41 5.90 10.31
CA GLN A 68 -46.27 5.50 9.48
C GLN A 68 -46.59 5.61 7.98
N ILE A 69 -47.77 5.15 7.56
CA ILE A 69 -48.23 5.27 6.17
C ILE A 69 -48.36 6.75 5.76
N LYS A 70 -48.91 7.58 6.65
CA LYS A 70 -49.06 9.02 6.43
C LYS A 70 -47.70 9.73 6.32
N ASN A 71 -46.73 9.37 7.16
CA ASN A 71 -45.38 9.92 7.10
C ASN A 71 -44.68 9.56 5.80
N LEU A 72 -44.79 8.32 5.33
CA LEU A 72 -44.23 7.89 4.05
C LEU A 72 -44.84 8.66 2.88
N ARG A 73 -46.18 8.77 2.82
CA ARG A 73 -46.87 9.56 1.78
C ARG A 73 -46.46 11.04 1.80
N THR A 74 -46.32 11.61 2.99
CA THR A 74 -45.89 13.00 3.16
C THR A 74 -44.44 13.19 2.74
N TYR A 75 -43.56 12.24 3.04
CA TYR A 75 -42.18 12.26 2.59
C TYR A 75 -42.10 12.22 1.07
N VAL A 76 -42.74 11.23 0.43
CA VAL A 76 -42.76 11.05 -1.04
C VAL A 76 -43.30 12.29 -1.76
N ALA A 77 -44.40 12.87 -1.26
CA ALA A 77 -44.99 14.08 -1.84
C ALA A 77 -44.06 15.32 -1.77
N ASN A 78 -43.10 15.33 -0.83
CA ASN A 78 -42.21 16.47 -0.58
C ASN A 78 -40.76 16.22 -1.02
N VAL A 79 -40.45 15.09 -1.66
CA VAL A 79 -39.10 14.82 -2.21
C VAL A 79 -38.77 15.87 -3.26
N ALA A 80 -37.59 16.49 -3.15
CA ALA A 80 -37.12 17.49 -4.11
C ALA A 80 -36.92 16.87 -5.51
N ASP A 81 -37.25 17.61 -6.56
CA ASP A 81 -37.27 17.13 -7.95
C ASP A 81 -35.93 16.52 -8.41
N ASP A 82 -34.79 17.04 -7.91
CA ASP A 82 -33.44 16.54 -8.20
C ASP A 82 -33.08 15.24 -7.46
N GLN A 83 -33.90 14.82 -6.50
CA GLN A 83 -33.72 13.59 -5.72
C GLN A 83 -34.71 12.48 -6.08
N VAL A 84 -35.79 12.79 -6.82
CA VAL A 84 -36.87 11.84 -7.16
C VAL A 84 -36.35 10.56 -7.80
N ALA A 85 -35.44 10.66 -8.78
CA ALA A 85 -34.91 9.49 -9.49
C ALA A 85 -34.11 8.56 -8.56
N LYS A 86 -33.25 9.13 -7.70
CA LYS A 86 -32.48 8.34 -6.74
C LYS A 86 -33.39 7.71 -5.70
N THR A 87 -34.37 8.46 -5.18
CA THR A 87 -35.33 7.93 -4.21
C THR A 87 -36.21 6.84 -4.83
N LEU A 88 -36.53 6.91 -6.13
CA LEU A 88 -37.25 5.86 -6.84
C LEU A 88 -36.43 4.57 -6.93
N ASP A 89 -35.13 4.66 -7.26
CA ASP A 89 -34.23 3.49 -7.28
C ASP A 89 -34.11 2.85 -5.89
N ASP A 90 -33.94 3.66 -4.85
CA ASP A 90 -33.87 3.19 -3.46
C ASP A 90 -35.18 2.48 -3.06
N VAL A 91 -36.35 3.08 -3.37
CA VAL A 91 -37.67 2.49 -3.10
C VAL A 91 -37.90 1.20 -3.88
N ALA A 92 -37.46 1.12 -5.14
CA ALA A 92 -37.60 -0.08 -5.96
C ALA A 92 -36.73 -1.25 -5.43
N SER A 93 -35.52 -0.95 -4.96
CA SER A 93 -34.64 -1.93 -4.30
C SER A 93 -35.27 -2.47 -3.02
N GLU A 94 -35.74 -1.58 -2.14
CA GLU A 94 -36.40 -1.95 -0.89
C GLU A 94 -37.69 -2.75 -1.13
N LEU A 95 -38.51 -2.35 -2.11
CA LEU A 95 -39.71 -3.10 -2.49
C LEU A 95 -39.37 -4.51 -2.96
N THR A 96 -38.31 -4.66 -3.76
CA THR A 96 -37.86 -5.98 -4.24
C THR A 96 -37.37 -6.87 -3.09
N SER A 97 -36.67 -6.28 -2.11
CA SER A 97 -36.25 -6.96 -0.88
C SER A 97 -37.45 -7.45 -0.07
N LEU A 98 -38.43 -6.56 0.15
CA LEU A 98 -39.64 -6.82 0.90
C LEU A 98 -40.55 -7.86 0.21
N GLU A 99 -40.70 -7.81 -1.12
CA GLU A 99 -41.47 -8.80 -1.88
C GLU A 99 -40.84 -10.20 -1.83
N LYS A 100 -39.50 -10.29 -1.82
CA LYS A 100 -38.80 -11.57 -1.58
C LYS A 100 -39.07 -12.09 -0.17
N GLU A 101 -39.09 -11.20 0.83
CA GLU A 101 -39.37 -11.56 2.22
C GLU A 101 -40.81 -12.07 2.40
N ILE A 102 -41.79 -11.39 1.79
CA ILE A 102 -43.20 -11.84 1.77
C ILE A 102 -43.34 -13.19 1.08
N MET A 103 -42.69 -13.39 -0.08
CA MET A 103 -42.70 -14.69 -0.76
C MET A 103 -42.12 -15.80 0.13
N PHE A 104 -41.04 -15.50 0.86
CA PHE A 104 -40.44 -16.45 1.81
C PHE A 104 -41.40 -16.78 2.97
N LEU A 105 -42.03 -15.77 3.57
CA LEU A 105 -43.02 -15.94 4.64
C LEU A 105 -44.25 -16.74 4.21
N LYS A 106 -44.70 -16.58 2.97
CA LYS A 106 -45.80 -17.38 2.40
C LYS A 106 -45.45 -18.84 2.15
N ILE A 107 -44.18 -19.17 1.98
CA ILE A 107 -43.68 -20.54 1.74
C ILE A 107 -43.41 -21.27 3.07
N LEU A 108 -43.31 -20.55 4.19
CA LEU A 108 -43.29 -21.13 5.53
C LEU A 108 -44.66 -21.74 5.86
N PRO A 109 -44.75 -22.97 6.42
CA PRO A 109 -46.01 -23.50 6.91
C PRO A 109 -46.55 -22.57 8.01
N SER A 110 -47.77 -22.06 7.83
CA SER A 110 -48.42 -21.22 8.84
C SER A 110 -48.49 -22.00 10.16
N ALA A 111 -47.84 -21.49 11.20
CA ALA A 111 -48.06 -21.95 12.56
C ALA A 111 -49.52 -21.62 12.92
N SER A 112 -50.42 -22.58 12.74
CA SER A 112 -51.79 -22.45 13.19
C SER A 112 -51.78 -22.30 14.71
N ASN A 113 -52.30 -21.16 15.18
CA ASN A 113 -52.64 -20.89 16.56
C ASN A 113 -53.50 -22.03 17.14
N GLU A 114 -52.87 -22.97 17.83
CA GLU A 114 -53.52 -23.73 18.90
C GLU A 114 -52.72 -23.53 20.18
N SER A 115 -53.11 -22.48 20.91
CA SER A 115 -52.79 -22.35 22.32
C SER A 115 -53.43 -23.52 23.08
N GLY A 116 -52.64 -24.55 23.37
CA GLY A 116 -53.14 -25.69 24.13
C GLY A 116 -52.06 -26.70 24.50
N GLY A 117 -51.53 -26.58 25.73
CA GLY A 117 -50.94 -27.71 26.44
C GLY A 117 -49.44 -27.93 26.23
N ALA A 118 -48.67 -27.63 27.26
CA ALA A 118 -47.30 -28.11 27.41
C ALA A 118 -47.25 -29.65 27.29
N SER A 119 -46.67 -30.15 26.20
CA SER A 119 -46.16 -31.51 26.06
C SER A 119 -45.28 -31.55 24.80
N ASN A 120 -44.20 -32.34 24.80
CA ASN A 120 -43.20 -32.66 23.76
C ASN A 120 -43.34 -32.14 22.29
N GLY A 121 -44.54 -31.93 21.75
CA GLY A 121 -44.76 -31.46 20.38
C GLY A 121 -44.22 -30.06 20.07
N GLY A 122 -44.16 -29.15 21.05
CA GLY A 122 -43.58 -27.81 20.84
C GLY A 122 -42.06 -27.84 20.61
N LEU A 123 -41.34 -28.65 21.39
CA LEU A 123 -39.89 -28.81 21.27
C LEU A 123 -39.52 -29.54 19.97
N GLU A 124 -40.29 -30.57 19.61
CA GLU A 124 -40.07 -31.33 18.38
C GLU A 124 -40.34 -30.47 17.12
N THR A 125 -41.30 -29.53 17.21
CA THR A 125 -41.54 -28.52 16.17
C THR A 125 -40.36 -27.56 16.02
N LEU A 126 -39.83 -27.01 17.13
CA LEU A 126 -38.67 -26.12 17.10
C LEU A 126 -37.42 -26.81 16.56
N ARG A 127 -37.18 -28.07 16.97
CA ARG A 127 -36.09 -28.88 16.41
C ARG A 127 -36.24 -29.06 14.90
N GLY A 128 -37.45 -29.41 14.42
CA GLY A 128 -37.71 -29.55 12.99
C GLY A 128 -37.50 -28.25 12.20
N GLN A 129 -37.86 -27.10 12.78
CA GLN A 129 -37.58 -25.79 12.19
C GLN A 129 -36.08 -25.50 12.11
N PHE A 130 -35.33 -25.78 13.18
CA PHE A 130 -33.88 -25.63 13.20
C PHE A 130 -33.20 -26.48 12.13
N ASP A 131 -33.57 -27.76 12.03
CA ASP A 131 -33.05 -28.69 11.03
C ASP A 131 -33.37 -28.24 9.60
N ASP A 132 -34.59 -27.72 9.36
CA ASP A 132 -34.99 -27.18 8.05
C ASP A 132 -34.17 -25.96 7.64
N VAL A 133 -33.98 -24.98 8.54
CA VAL A 133 -33.14 -23.80 8.28
C VAL A 133 -31.69 -24.22 8.02
N GLY A 134 -31.13 -25.12 8.85
CA GLY A 134 -29.76 -25.62 8.68
C GLY A 134 -29.54 -26.36 7.36
N SER A 135 -30.52 -27.18 6.94
CA SER A 135 -30.51 -27.89 5.67
C SER A 135 -30.56 -26.94 4.48
N ARG A 136 -31.47 -25.96 4.48
CA ARG A 136 -31.58 -24.95 3.42
C ARG A 136 -30.31 -24.11 3.29
N CYS A 137 -29.76 -23.70 4.44
CA CYS A 137 -28.52 -22.92 4.51
C CYS A 137 -27.33 -23.70 3.93
N SER A 138 -27.16 -24.94 4.37
CA SER A 138 -26.09 -25.81 3.86
C SER A 138 -26.25 -26.07 2.35
N LYS A 139 -27.47 -26.35 1.89
CA LYS A 139 -27.75 -26.55 0.46
C LYS A 139 -27.44 -25.31 -0.38
N ARG A 140 -27.77 -24.12 0.12
CA ARG A 140 -27.43 -22.85 -0.54
C ARG A 140 -25.92 -22.68 -0.64
N PHE A 141 -25.19 -22.90 0.46
CA PHE A 141 -23.73 -22.82 0.48
C PHE A 141 -23.09 -23.77 -0.53
N TYR A 142 -23.46 -25.06 -0.53
CA TYR A 142 -22.88 -26.04 -1.44
C TYR A 142 -23.34 -25.89 -2.90
N SER A 143 -24.31 -25.01 -3.18
CA SER A 143 -24.79 -24.76 -4.55
C SER A 143 -23.84 -23.93 -5.40
N ASP A 144 -22.95 -23.13 -4.77
CA ASP A 144 -21.98 -22.30 -5.48
C ASP A 144 -20.54 -22.81 -5.27
N LYS A 145 -19.78 -22.87 -6.36
CA LYS A 145 -18.37 -23.29 -6.31
C LYS A 145 -17.49 -22.24 -5.64
N MET A 146 -17.82 -20.95 -5.75
CA MET A 146 -17.03 -19.88 -5.15
C MET A 146 -17.05 -19.97 -3.61
N PHE A 147 -18.18 -20.32 -3.02
CA PHE A 147 -18.26 -20.59 -1.58
C PHE A 147 -17.30 -21.73 -1.17
N GLN A 148 -17.22 -22.79 -1.96
CA GLN A 148 -16.30 -23.92 -1.69
C GLN A 148 -14.82 -23.55 -1.85
N GLU A 149 -14.48 -22.55 -2.67
CA GLU A 149 -13.11 -22.08 -2.83
C GLU A 149 -12.67 -21.10 -1.72
N VAL A 150 -13.63 -20.37 -1.15
CA VAL A 150 -13.37 -19.30 -0.17
C VAL A 150 -13.50 -19.80 1.27
N PHE A 151 -14.30 -20.83 1.51
CA PHE A 151 -14.59 -21.36 2.84
C PHE A 151 -14.06 -22.80 2.99
N ASN A 152 -13.52 -23.11 4.17
CA ASN A 152 -13.09 -24.47 4.51
C ASN A 152 -14.27 -25.41 4.78
N SER A 153 -15.38 -24.84 5.24
CA SER A 153 -16.56 -25.54 5.73
C SER A 153 -17.80 -24.65 5.53
N SER A 154 -18.98 -25.26 5.59
CA SER A 154 -20.23 -24.51 5.61
C SER A 154 -20.40 -23.83 6.97
N PRO A 155 -20.53 -22.49 7.05
CA PRO A 155 -20.77 -21.80 8.33
C PRO A 155 -22.10 -22.24 8.96
N CYS A 156 -23.08 -22.64 8.14
CA CYS A 156 -24.34 -23.21 8.60
C CYS A 156 -24.11 -24.56 9.32
N SER A 157 -23.26 -25.40 8.74
CA SER A 157 -22.99 -26.74 9.27
C SER A 157 -22.15 -26.66 10.55
N GLU A 158 -21.14 -25.78 10.59
CA GLU A 158 -20.36 -25.54 11.80
C GLU A 158 -21.23 -24.99 12.94
N TYR A 159 -22.13 -24.05 12.65
CA TYR A 159 -23.04 -23.53 13.66
C TYR A 159 -23.97 -24.62 14.20
N THR A 160 -24.51 -25.46 13.31
CA THR A 160 -25.37 -26.58 13.68
C THR A 160 -24.66 -27.55 14.64
N GLU A 161 -23.40 -27.91 14.34
CA GLU A 161 -22.61 -28.79 15.21
C GLU A 161 -22.31 -28.17 16.59
N ARG A 162 -22.02 -26.86 16.64
CA ARG A 162 -21.84 -26.14 17.92
C ARG A 162 -23.14 -26.07 18.71
N PHE A 163 -24.26 -25.87 18.01
CA PHE A 163 -25.58 -25.79 18.61
C PHE A 163 -26.03 -27.14 19.20
N ASP A 164 -25.76 -28.26 18.53
CA ASP A 164 -26.06 -29.60 19.06
C ASP A 164 -25.38 -29.84 20.42
N ASN A 165 -24.13 -29.36 20.58
CA ASN A 165 -23.44 -29.41 21.86
C ASN A 165 -24.11 -28.53 22.93
N ALA A 166 -24.60 -27.34 22.56
CA ALA A 166 -25.32 -26.46 23.49
C ALA A 166 -26.65 -27.11 23.97
N ILE A 167 -27.38 -27.75 23.07
CA ILE A 167 -28.62 -28.47 23.40
C ILE A 167 -28.36 -29.69 24.29
N TYR A 168 -27.26 -30.41 24.07
CA TYR A 168 -26.88 -31.54 24.91
C TYR A 168 -26.66 -31.14 26.39
N HIS A 169 -26.18 -29.91 26.63
CA HIS A 169 -25.89 -29.40 27.97
C HIS A 169 -27.05 -28.64 28.64
N ALA A 170 -28.19 -28.46 27.97
CA ALA A 170 -29.34 -27.79 28.56
C ALA A 170 -30.02 -28.66 29.64
N GLU A 171 -30.20 -28.09 30.83
CA GLU A 171 -30.59 -28.83 32.04
C GLU A 171 -32.09 -29.16 32.09
N ASN A 172 -32.93 -28.37 31.41
CA ASN A 172 -34.38 -28.54 31.41
C ASN A 172 -35.03 -28.20 30.05
N ASP A 173 -36.31 -28.51 29.89
CA ASP A 173 -37.03 -28.30 28.62
C ASP A 173 -37.25 -26.82 28.29
N ALA A 174 -37.35 -25.93 29.28
CA ALA A 174 -37.47 -24.50 29.06
C ALA A 174 -36.17 -23.90 28.50
N ASP A 175 -35.02 -24.32 29.04
CA ASP A 175 -33.70 -23.93 28.53
C ASP A 175 -33.51 -24.42 27.09
N LYS A 176 -33.99 -25.63 26.77
CA LYS A 176 -33.95 -26.15 25.39
C LYS A 176 -34.85 -25.37 24.44
N VAL A 177 -36.06 -25.01 24.86
CA VAL A 177 -36.96 -24.17 24.05
C VAL A 177 -36.28 -22.84 23.73
N GLN A 178 -35.76 -22.15 24.76
CA GLN A 178 -35.03 -20.88 24.57
C GLN A 178 -33.81 -21.05 23.67
N ALA A 179 -33.01 -22.10 23.88
CA ALA A 179 -31.85 -22.38 23.04
C ALA A 179 -32.26 -22.61 21.57
N TYR A 180 -33.32 -23.36 21.29
CA TYR A 180 -33.82 -23.53 19.91
C TYR A 180 -34.30 -22.22 19.29
N GLU A 181 -35.02 -21.37 20.02
CA GLU A 181 -35.44 -20.06 19.52
C GLU A 181 -34.24 -19.17 19.15
N GLU A 182 -33.24 -19.09 20.03
CA GLU A 182 -31.99 -18.34 19.80
C GLU A 182 -31.15 -18.95 18.66
N GLY A 183 -31.10 -20.28 18.60
CA GLY A 183 -30.40 -21.05 17.58
C GLY A 183 -31.00 -20.85 16.19
N ILE A 184 -32.33 -20.92 16.07
CA ILE A 184 -33.06 -20.66 14.82
C ILE A 184 -32.80 -19.21 14.38
N ALA A 185 -32.90 -18.25 15.29
CA ALA A 185 -32.66 -16.84 14.96
C ALA A 185 -31.23 -16.60 14.44
N SER A 186 -30.24 -17.19 15.10
CA SER A 186 -28.82 -17.07 14.72
C SER A 186 -28.51 -17.76 13.40
N LEU A 187 -28.99 -19.00 13.21
CA LEU A 187 -28.81 -19.75 11.97
C LEU A 187 -29.53 -19.08 10.79
N THR A 188 -30.67 -18.43 11.04
CA THR A 188 -31.36 -17.61 10.03
C THR A 188 -30.53 -16.39 9.63
N LYS A 189 -29.85 -15.73 10.57
CA LYS A 189 -28.94 -14.61 10.25
C LYS A 189 -27.75 -15.08 9.41
N ILE A 190 -27.13 -16.20 9.77
CA ILE A 190 -26.06 -16.83 8.98
C ILE A 190 -26.56 -17.16 7.57
N TYR A 191 -27.72 -17.79 7.48
CA TYR A 191 -28.34 -18.14 6.20
C TYR A 191 -28.58 -16.91 5.32
N ARG A 192 -29.15 -15.83 5.87
CA ARG A 192 -29.36 -14.57 5.14
C ARG A 192 -28.04 -14.04 4.60
N GLN A 193 -27.01 -13.92 5.45
CA GLN A 193 -25.72 -13.42 5.00
C GLN A 193 -25.08 -14.30 3.90
N VAL A 194 -25.15 -15.63 4.01
CA VAL A 194 -24.66 -16.55 2.96
C VAL A 194 -25.50 -16.44 1.69
N ALA A 195 -26.81 -16.24 1.79
CA ALA A 195 -27.70 -16.12 0.65
C ALA A 195 -27.52 -14.81 -0.11
N ASP A 196 -27.26 -13.72 0.61
CA ASP A 196 -27.14 -12.35 0.12
C ASP A 196 -25.69 -11.97 -0.27
N LEU A 197 -24.70 -12.76 0.14
CA LEU A 197 -23.31 -12.58 -0.30
C LEU A 197 -23.22 -12.71 -1.82
N ASP A 198 -22.82 -11.62 -2.48
CA ASP A 198 -22.54 -11.64 -3.91
C ASP A 198 -21.29 -12.50 -4.18
N THR A 199 -21.50 -13.60 -4.88
CA THR A 199 -20.45 -14.54 -5.30
C THR A 199 -19.36 -13.88 -6.15
N ALA A 200 -19.69 -12.85 -6.93
CA ALA A 200 -18.72 -12.11 -7.73
C ALA A 200 -17.83 -11.23 -6.84
N GLU A 201 -18.44 -10.51 -5.89
CA GLU A 201 -17.71 -9.74 -4.89
C GLU A 201 -16.84 -10.65 -4.01
N LEU A 202 -17.38 -11.77 -3.55
CA LEU A 202 -16.65 -12.76 -2.75
C LEU A 202 -15.41 -13.28 -3.47
N GLY A 203 -15.53 -13.63 -4.76
CA GLY A 203 -14.39 -14.04 -5.58
C GLY A 203 -13.36 -12.93 -5.76
N ARG A 204 -13.81 -11.68 -5.94
CA ARG A 204 -12.93 -10.51 -6.03
C ARG A 204 -12.14 -10.29 -4.72
N ILE A 205 -12.80 -10.43 -3.58
CA ILE A 205 -12.17 -10.30 -2.26
C ILE A 205 -11.16 -11.41 -2.04
N HIS A 206 -11.50 -12.66 -2.38
CA HIS A 206 -10.58 -13.79 -2.26
C HIS A 206 -9.27 -13.58 -3.02
N GLU A 207 -9.36 -13.16 -4.28
CA GLU A 207 -8.15 -12.88 -5.08
C GLU A 207 -7.35 -11.68 -4.55
N LYS A 208 -8.03 -10.68 -3.95
CA LYS A 208 -7.35 -9.57 -3.27
C LYS A 208 -6.61 -10.03 -2.02
N VAL A 209 -7.21 -10.92 -1.22
CA VAL A 209 -6.59 -11.51 -0.04
C VAL A 209 -5.35 -12.32 -0.44
N LYS A 210 -5.44 -13.20 -1.44
CA LYS A 210 -4.28 -13.94 -1.97
C LYS A 210 -3.17 -13.00 -2.44
N SER A 211 -3.54 -11.98 -3.21
CA SER A 211 -2.60 -10.98 -3.71
C SER A 211 -1.92 -10.21 -2.59
N PHE A 212 -2.68 -9.89 -1.53
CA PHE A 212 -2.14 -9.23 -0.33
C PHE A 212 -1.11 -10.13 0.37
N ASN A 213 -1.45 -11.39 0.65
CA ASN A 213 -0.54 -12.34 1.30
C ASN A 213 0.74 -12.54 0.47
N ALA A 214 0.62 -12.68 -0.84
CA ALA A 214 1.77 -12.80 -1.73
C ALA A 214 2.67 -11.54 -1.71
N ARG A 215 2.08 -10.35 -1.71
CA ARG A 215 2.85 -9.09 -1.57
C ARG A 215 3.50 -8.97 -0.19
N ASN A 216 2.83 -9.39 0.87
CA ASN A 216 3.37 -9.34 2.22
C ASN A 216 4.59 -10.28 2.36
N ALA A 217 4.49 -11.51 1.87
CA ALA A 217 5.62 -12.45 1.85
C ALA A 217 6.82 -11.90 1.05
N LYS A 218 6.55 -11.23 -0.08
CA LYS A 218 7.59 -10.55 -0.86
C LYS A 218 8.24 -9.39 -0.07
N LEU A 219 7.44 -8.62 0.65
CA LEU A 219 7.92 -7.52 1.48
C LEU A 219 8.82 -8.02 2.61
N GLU A 220 8.47 -9.13 3.26
CA GLU A 220 9.33 -9.79 4.26
C GLU A 220 10.69 -10.18 3.68
N ALA A 221 10.71 -10.83 2.51
CA ALA A 221 11.95 -11.20 1.82
C ALA A 221 12.81 -9.97 1.45
N LEU A 222 12.19 -8.87 0.99
CA LEU A 222 12.91 -7.63 0.68
C LEU A 222 13.47 -6.95 1.93
N LEU A 223 12.76 -7.01 3.06
CA LEU A 223 13.26 -6.49 4.33
C LEU A 223 14.52 -7.25 4.79
N GLU A 224 14.53 -8.58 4.65
CA GLU A 224 15.71 -9.41 4.91
C GLU A 224 16.86 -9.07 3.96
N GLU A 225 16.58 -8.91 2.66
CA GLU A 225 17.58 -8.51 1.67
C GLU A 225 18.19 -7.15 2.05
N ARG A 226 17.36 -6.14 2.36
CA ARG A 226 17.81 -4.82 2.80
C ARG A 226 18.70 -4.90 4.03
N GLN A 227 18.32 -5.70 5.03
CA GLN A 227 19.12 -5.91 6.23
C GLN A 227 20.47 -6.58 5.92
N SER A 228 20.53 -7.46 4.91
CA SER A 228 21.76 -8.12 4.48
C SER A 228 22.73 -7.22 3.69
N LEU A 229 22.23 -6.15 3.06
CA LEU A 229 23.04 -5.29 2.18
C LEU A 229 24.00 -4.38 2.96
N MET A 230 23.56 -3.76 4.06
CA MET A 230 24.44 -2.88 4.86
C MET A 230 25.69 -3.58 5.42
N PRO A 231 25.60 -4.80 6.00
CA PRO A 231 26.77 -5.58 6.39
C PRO A 231 27.71 -5.96 5.23
N ARG A 232 27.23 -5.94 3.98
CA ARG A 232 28.06 -6.16 2.78
C ARG A 232 28.72 -4.88 2.28
N ILE A 233 28.08 -3.73 2.49
CA ILE A 233 28.57 -2.40 2.08
C ILE A 233 29.64 -1.90 3.05
N ASN A 234 29.39 -1.92 4.37
CA ASN A 234 30.27 -1.32 5.37
C ASN A 234 31.73 -1.78 5.27
N PRO A 235 32.05 -3.08 5.16
CA PRO A 235 33.44 -3.53 5.07
C PRO A 235 34.15 -3.08 3.78
N LEU A 236 33.41 -2.81 2.71
CA LEU A 236 33.98 -2.30 1.47
C LEU A 236 34.30 -0.81 1.60
N VAL A 237 33.43 -0.05 2.27
CA VAL A 237 33.67 1.38 2.56
C VAL A 237 34.87 1.53 3.49
N GLU A 238 34.98 0.72 4.54
CA GLU A 238 36.13 0.71 5.45
C GLU A 238 37.44 0.44 4.69
N LYS A 239 37.46 -0.57 3.80
CA LYS A 239 38.63 -0.84 2.95
C LYS A 239 38.96 0.29 1.98
N MET A 240 37.96 0.98 1.45
CA MET A 240 38.19 2.16 0.60
C MET A 240 38.87 3.29 1.38
N ASP A 241 38.52 3.48 2.64
CA ASP A 241 39.18 4.47 3.51
C ASP A 241 40.60 4.00 3.91
N GLU A 242 40.83 2.70 4.13
CA GLU A 242 42.18 2.15 4.28
C GLU A 242 43.07 2.42 3.06
N TYR A 243 42.53 2.27 1.84
CA TYR A 243 43.28 2.57 0.61
C TYR A 243 43.63 4.04 0.48
N LYS A 244 42.72 4.95 0.83
CA LYS A 244 43.02 6.40 0.87
C LYS A 244 44.15 6.71 1.85
N SER A 245 44.07 6.15 3.06
CA SER A 245 45.11 6.37 4.09
C SER A 245 46.47 5.81 3.66
N LYS A 246 46.50 4.64 3.00
CA LYS A 246 47.74 4.09 2.43
C LYS A 246 48.31 4.95 1.31
N ALA A 247 47.45 5.47 0.43
CA ALA A 247 47.87 6.37 -0.64
C ALA A 247 48.48 7.66 -0.08
N GLU A 248 47.85 8.26 0.94
CA GLU A 248 48.38 9.42 1.65
C GLU A 248 49.75 9.14 2.27
N SER A 249 49.92 7.97 2.92
CA SER A 249 51.22 7.54 3.47
C SER A 249 52.32 7.45 2.40
N TYR A 250 52.04 6.84 1.24
CA TYR A 250 53.04 6.72 0.17
C TYR A 250 53.41 8.07 -0.44
N ILE A 251 52.47 8.99 -0.53
CA ILE A 251 52.73 10.36 -0.97
C ILE A 251 53.62 11.08 0.04
N ASP A 252 53.31 10.96 1.33
CA ASP A 252 54.09 11.57 2.41
C ASP A 252 55.52 11.02 2.46
N ASP A 253 55.68 9.68 2.40
CA ASP A 253 56.97 9.00 2.38
C ASP A 253 57.85 9.46 1.21
N ALA A 254 57.32 9.45 -0.02
CA ALA A 254 58.03 9.91 -1.21
C ALA A 254 58.41 11.39 -1.12
N SER A 255 57.54 12.24 -0.57
CA SER A 255 57.80 13.67 -0.42
C SER A 255 58.88 13.99 0.61
N SER A 256 59.04 13.12 1.62
CA SER A 256 60.00 13.31 2.71
C SER A 256 61.44 13.02 2.26
N ASN A 257 61.63 12.03 1.38
CA ASN A 257 62.93 11.62 0.84
C ASN A 257 63.45 12.56 -0.27
N CYS A 258 62.57 13.38 -0.86
CA CYS A 258 62.91 14.28 -1.97
C CYS A 258 63.28 15.73 -1.58
N ARG A 259 63.76 15.96 -0.36
CA ARG A 259 64.10 17.30 0.15
C ARG A 259 65.62 17.58 0.10
N ALA A 260 66.20 17.66 -1.08
CA ALA A 260 67.59 18.10 -1.22
C ALA A 260 67.68 19.64 -1.16
N GLU A 261 68.51 20.18 -0.25
CA GLU A 261 68.88 21.60 -0.24
C GLU A 261 69.93 21.88 -1.33
N GLY A 262 69.76 22.97 -2.09
CA GLY A 262 70.71 23.35 -3.13
C GLY A 262 72.07 23.73 -2.52
N VAL A 263 73.14 23.11 -3.01
CA VAL A 263 74.50 23.39 -2.54
C VAL A 263 75.06 24.64 -3.23
N ASP A 264 75.41 25.66 -2.44
CA ASP A 264 76.01 26.91 -2.94
C ASP A 264 77.54 26.78 -3.07
N PHE A 265 78.00 26.63 -4.31
CA PHE A 265 79.40 26.43 -4.67
C PHE A 265 80.05 27.75 -5.13
N ASP A 266 80.88 28.35 -4.26
CA ASP A 266 81.66 29.57 -4.56
C ASP A 266 83.13 29.44 -4.12
N CYS A 267 83.84 28.45 -4.68
CA CYS A 267 85.28 28.27 -4.40
C CYS A 267 86.17 29.41 -4.94
N GLY A 268 85.74 30.10 -6.01
CA GLY A 268 86.50 31.17 -6.65
C GLY A 268 86.70 32.41 -5.75
N ASN A 269 85.67 32.79 -4.99
CA ASN A 269 85.77 33.90 -4.04
C ASN A 269 86.39 33.50 -2.69
N ARG A 270 86.23 32.23 -2.28
CA ARG A 270 86.72 31.72 -0.99
C ARG A 270 88.23 31.43 -0.97
N CYS A 271 88.85 31.16 -2.12
CA CYS A 271 90.26 30.74 -2.22
C CYS A 271 91.22 31.80 -2.82
N GLN A 272 91.18 33.01 -2.26
CA GLN A 272 92.11 34.08 -2.61
C GLN A 272 93.17 34.28 -1.51
N ARG A 273 94.44 34.45 -1.91
CA ARG A 273 95.53 34.86 -1.01
C ARG A 273 96.09 36.21 -1.43
N ARG A 274 96.41 37.07 -0.46
CA ARG A 274 97.10 38.33 -0.74
C ARG A 274 98.61 38.10 -0.85
N VAL A 275 99.14 38.29 -2.04
CA VAL A 275 100.58 38.18 -2.32
C VAL A 275 101.13 39.57 -2.59
N ARG A 276 102.29 39.87 -2.00
CA ARG A 276 102.98 41.14 -2.24
C ARG A 276 103.71 41.05 -3.57
N ASP A 277 103.40 41.96 -4.48
CA ASP A 277 104.09 42.11 -5.75
C ASP A 277 105.56 42.47 -5.49
N PRO A 278 106.53 41.66 -5.94
CA PRO A 278 107.94 41.90 -5.67
C PRO A 278 108.53 43.08 -6.46
N ILE A 279 107.84 43.56 -7.52
CA ILE A 279 108.29 44.66 -8.38
C ILE A 279 107.73 45.99 -7.88
N PHE A 280 106.44 46.04 -7.54
CA PHE A 280 105.76 47.29 -7.16
C PHE A 280 105.47 47.41 -5.66
N GLY A 281 105.70 46.36 -4.87
CA GLY A 281 105.49 46.34 -3.42
C GLY A 281 104.03 46.36 -2.96
N THR A 282 103.08 46.45 -3.90
CA THR A 282 101.62 46.43 -3.67
C THR A 282 101.09 45.01 -3.49
N TYR A 283 100.09 44.81 -2.64
CA TYR A 283 99.43 43.50 -2.49
C TYR A 283 98.37 43.30 -3.59
N ARG A 284 98.36 42.12 -4.20
CA ARG A 284 97.32 41.66 -5.11
C ARG A 284 96.75 40.34 -4.63
N ASN A 285 95.48 40.09 -4.94
CA ASN A 285 94.87 38.79 -4.69
C ASN A 285 95.32 37.84 -5.81
N GLU A 286 95.95 36.74 -5.42
CA GLU A 286 96.23 35.62 -6.30
C GLU A 286 95.38 34.42 -5.89
N PRO A 287 95.00 33.55 -6.84
CA PRO A 287 94.35 32.28 -6.51
C PRO A 287 95.30 31.41 -5.67
N ASP A 288 94.84 30.95 -4.50
CA ASP A 288 95.55 29.95 -3.72
C ASP A 288 95.27 28.56 -4.31
N ARG A 289 96.23 28.04 -5.09
CA ARG A 289 96.07 26.74 -5.76
C ARG A 289 95.80 25.58 -4.79
N ARG A 290 96.40 25.57 -3.59
CA ARG A 290 96.16 24.51 -2.60
C ARG A 290 94.77 24.62 -1.98
N CYS A 291 94.27 25.85 -1.82
CA CYS A 291 92.89 26.08 -1.40
C CYS A 291 91.90 25.66 -2.48
N LEU A 292 92.11 26.10 -3.73
CA LEU A 292 91.25 25.75 -4.87
C LEU A 292 91.18 24.24 -5.10
N GLU A 293 92.31 23.51 -5.01
CA GLU A 293 92.32 22.04 -5.14
C GLU A 293 91.49 21.34 -4.05
N LYS A 294 91.60 21.79 -2.79
CA LYS A 294 90.78 21.26 -1.68
C LYS A 294 89.30 21.62 -1.81
N CYS A 295 89.04 22.83 -2.28
CA CYS A 295 87.70 23.36 -2.47
C CYS A 295 87.00 22.59 -3.61
N ASN A 296 87.64 22.42 -4.76
CA ASN A 296 87.15 21.59 -5.86
C ASN A 296 86.84 20.15 -5.42
N PHE A 297 87.67 19.54 -4.57
CA PHE A 297 87.42 18.20 -4.04
C PHE A 297 86.21 18.15 -3.11
N GLN A 298 85.97 19.21 -2.32
CA GLN A 298 84.76 19.34 -1.49
C GLN A 298 83.52 19.60 -2.33
N GLU A 299 83.61 20.42 -3.38
CA GLU A 299 82.50 20.64 -4.33
C GLU A 299 82.14 19.36 -5.06
N GLN A 300 83.13 18.59 -5.51
CA GLN A 300 82.91 17.32 -6.18
C GLN A 300 82.22 16.31 -5.26
N ARG A 301 82.69 16.16 -4.01
CA ARG A 301 82.01 15.30 -3.02
C ARG A 301 80.58 15.73 -2.73
N ALA A 302 80.34 17.02 -2.54
CA ALA A 302 78.99 17.52 -2.28
C ALA A 302 78.07 17.40 -3.52
N THR A 303 78.64 17.43 -4.73
CA THR A 303 77.90 17.15 -5.97
C THR A 303 77.58 15.66 -6.07
N ASP A 304 78.51 14.78 -5.73
CA ASP A 304 78.30 13.32 -5.69
C ASP A 304 77.23 12.96 -4.64
N ASP A 305 77.32 13.51 -3.43
CA ASP A 305 76.31 13.31 -2.35
C ASP A 305 74.92 13.83 -2.77
N LEU A 306 74.85 14.96 -3.49
CA LEU A 306 73.60 15.49 -4.03
C LEU A 306 73.03 14.60 -5.14
N ASN A 307 73.87 14.09 -6.03
CA ASN A 307 73.44 13.17 -7.08
C ASN A 307 72.92 11.85 -6.50
N GLU A 308 73.56 11.32 -5.46
CA GLU A 308 73.09 10.14 -4.73
C GLU A 308 71.70 10.39 -4.11
N GLN A 309 71.50 11.55 -3.45
CA GLN A 309 70.17 11.94 -2.93
C GLN A 309 69.11 12.12 -4.02
N ILE A 310 69.50 12.61 -5.21
CA ILE A 310 68.60 12.75 -6.36
C ILE A 310 68.20 11.36 -6.89
N GLU A 311 69.15 10.43 -7.00
CA GLU A 311 68.89 9.05 -7.43
C GLU A 311 67.97 8.33 -6.43
N GLU A 312 68.25 8.41 -5.13
CA GLU A 312 67.39 7.84 -4.07
C GLU A 312 65.97 8.43 -4.12
N CYS A 313 65.85 9.76 -4.30
CA CYS A 313 64.55 10.41 -4.46
C CYS A 313 63.79 9.92 -5.72
N ILE A 314 64.48 9.69 -6.85
CA ILE A 314 63.85 9.16 -8.06
C ILE A 314 63.34 7.74 -7.82
N ASP A 315 64.13 6.87 -7.19
CA ASP A 315 63.77 5.49 -6.88
C ASP A 315 62.56 5.43 -5.93
N GLU A 316 62.56 6.23 -4.86
CA GLU A 316 61.44 6.32 -3.91
C GLU A 316 60.17 6.87 -4.57
N ARG A 317 60.29 7.88 -5.43
CA ARG A 317 59.15 8.41 -6.20
C ARG A 317 58.58 7.36 -7.16
N ASP A 318 59.43 6.64 -7.88
CA ASP A 318 58.99 5.64 -8.85
C ASP A 318 58.37 4.43 -8.13
N TRP A 319 58.92 4.01 -6.99
CA TRP A 319 58.31 3.00 -6.12
C TRP A 319 56.94 3.45 -5.60
N ALA A 320 56.82 4.68 -5.09
CA ALA A 320 55.56 5.21 -4.58
C ALA A 320 54.52 5.33 -5.71
N LYS A 321 54.94 5.71 -6.92
CA LYS A 321 54.08 5.75 -8.09
C LYS A 321 53.49 4.37 -8.42
N ASP A 322 54.32 3.33 -8.47
CA ASP A 322 53.86 1.96 -8.72
C ASP A 322 52.84 1.52 -7.65
N LYS A 323 53.09 1.86 -6.37
CA LYS A 323 52.15 1.55 -5.29
C LYS A 323 50.83 2.32 -5.37
N LEU A 324 50.87 3.57 -5.80
CA LEU A 324 49.67 4.38 -6.00
C LEU A 324 48.84 3.87 -7.18
N GLU A 325 49.46 3.40 -8.26
CA GLU A 325 48.76 2.79 -9.39
C GLU A 325 48.03 1.51 -8.97
N ASP A 326 48.67 0.63 -8.19
CA ASP A 326 48.04 -0.57 -7.62
C ASP A 326 46.83 -0.21 -6.74
N ILE A 327 47.00 0.77 -5.84
CA ILE A 327 45.92 1.23 -4.95
C ILE A 327 44.77 1.85 -5.75
N GLU A 328 45.05 2.63 -6.80
CA GLU A 328 44.02 3.27 -7.61
C GLU A 328 43.13 2.23 -8.33
N LEU A 329 43.74 1.16 -8.85
CA LEU A 329 43.02 0.06 -9.48
C LEU A 329 42.10 -0.66 -8.49
N ASP A 330 42.63 -1.00 -7.31
CA ASP A 330 41.89 -1.65 -6.24
C ASP A 330 40.74 -0.75 -5.72
N TYR A 331 41.01 0.54 -5.53
CA TYR A 331 40.04 1.53 -5.07
C TYR A 331 38.89 1.67 -6.06
N LYS A 332 39.17 1.83 -7.37
CA LYS A 332 38.14 1.94 -8.41
C LYS A 332 37.28 0.68 -8.50
N SER A 333 37.91 -0.50 -8.38
CA SER A 333 37.21 -1.78 -8.35
C SER A 333 36.25 -1.87 -7.15
N MET A 334 36.70 -1.49 -5.96
CA MET A 334 35.83 -1.46 -4.77
C MET A 334 34.73 -0.40 -4.88
N GLN A 335 35.04 0.79 -5.37
CA GLN A 335 34.07 1.86 -5.57
C GLN A 335 32.93 1.41 -6.48
N SER A 336 33.23 0.73 -7.59
CA SER A 336 32.21 0.18 -8.48
C SER A 336 31.31 -0.85 -7.78
N ARG A 337 31.89 -1.72 -6.95
CA ARG A 337 31.14 -2.70 -6.16
C ARG A 337 30.25 -2.05 -5.10
N VAL A 338 30.74 -1.01 -4.43
CA VAL A 338 29.98 -0.25 -3.42
C VAL A 338 28.80 0.46 -4.08
N LEU A 339 29.02 1.15 -5.21
CA LEU A 339 27.94 1.79 -5.97
C LEU A 339 26.87 0.79 -6.40
N ALA A 340 27.27 -0.37 -6.94
CA ALA A 340 26.31 -1.40 -7.34
C ALA A 340 25.46 -1.94 -6.17
N LEU A 341 26.05 -2.05 -4.96
CA LEU A 341 25.32 -2.46 -3.77
C LEU A 341 24.41 -1.37 -3.22
N TYR A 342 24.80 -0.10 -3.29
CA TYR A 342 23.92 1.02 -2.96
C TYR A 342 22.75 1.12 -3.95
N ASP A 343 22.99 0.99 -5.25
CA ASP A 343 21.93 0.94 -6.27
C ASP A 343 20.96 -0.24 -6.03
N GLN A 344 21.47 -1.37 -5.55
CA GLN A 344 20.61 -2.49 -5.13
C GLN A 344 19.80 -2.13 -3.89
N TYR A 345 20.42 -1.51 -2.88
CA TYR A 345 19.78 -1.10 -1.64
C TYR A 345 18.64 -0.10 -1.91
N GLU A 346 18.87 0.92 -2.74
CA GLU A 346 17.85 1.90 -3.11
C GLU A 346 16.68 1.26 -3.83
N ARG A 347 16.93 0.39 -4.82
CA ARG A 347 15.86 -0.34 -5.53
C ARG A 347 15.02 -1.21 -4.60
N VAL A 348 15.66 -1.94 -3.70
CA VAL A 348 14.97 -2.75 -2.69
C VAL A 348 14.11 -1.86 -1.78
N ASN A 349 14.64 -0.71 -1.37
CA ASN A 349 13.92 0.21 -0.50
C ASN A 349 12.70 0.85 -1.20
N ASP A 350 12.83 1.25 -2.47
CA ASP A 350 11.73 1.77 -3.28
C ASP A 350 10.63 0.71 -3.46
N GLU A 351 11.03 -0.55 -3.69
CA GLU A 351 10.08 -1.66 -3.84
C GLU A 351 9.35 -1.97 -2.52
N ILE A 352 10.05 -1.93 -1.38
CA ILE A 352 9.43 -2.07 -0.05
C ILE A 352 8.37 -1.00 0.15
N VAL A 353 8.69 0.27 -0.11
CA VAL A 353 7.75 1.39 0.07
C VAL A 353 6.53 1.21 -0.84
N SER A 354 6.74 0.88 -2.12
CA SER A 354 5.66 0.67 -3.08
C SER A 354 4.70 -0.46 -2.69
N LEU A 355 5.25 -1.59 -2.21
CA LEU A 355 4.47 -2.72 -1.74
C LEU A 355 3.73 -2.43 -0.43
N ALA A 356 4.39 -1.74 0.52
CA ALA A 356 3.77 -1.32 1.78
C ALA A 356 2.56 -0.42 1.53
N ASP A 357 2.68 0.59 0.67
CA ASP A 357 1.59 1.50 0.31
C ASP A 357 0.45 0.79 -0.41
N SER A 358 0.77 -0.20 -1.24
CA SER A 358 -0.23 -1.02 -1.93
C SER A 358 -0.99 -1.92 -0.95
N ASN A 359 -0.29 -2.51 0.03
CA ASN A 359 -0.90 -3.30 1.08
C ASN A 359 -1.75 -2.45 2.02
N LYS A 360 -1.30 -1.25 2.41
CA LYS A 360 -2.08 -0.31 3.23
C LYS A 360 -3.42 0.04 2.57
N ARG A 361 -3.42 0.32 1.26
CA ARG A 361 -4.66 0.57 0.50
C ARG A 361 -5.56 -0.65 0.42
N ALA A 362 -4.99 -1.84 0.22
CA ALA A 362 -5.76 -3.08 0.16
C ALA A 362 -6.47 -3.39 1.48
N VAL A 363 -5.82 -3.13 2.62
CA VAL A 363 -6.37 -3.38 3.97
C VAL A 363 -7.65 -2.59 4.20
N VAL A 364 -7.74 -1.33 3.76
CA VAL A 364 -8.96 -0.52 3.93
C VAL A 364 -10.18 -1.18 3.29
N GLU A 365 -10.04 -1.65 2.05
CA GLU A 365 -11.14 -2.26 1.30
C GLU A 365 -11.46 -3.67 1.81
N LEU A 366 -10.44 -4.46 2.12
CA LEU A 366 -10.60 -5.81 2.66
C LEU A 366 -11.26 -5.78 4.03
N ASP A 367 -10.84 -4.87 4.92
CA ASP A 367 -11.43 -4.72 6.25
C ASP A 367 -12.88 -4.21 6.19
N GLN A 368 -13.20 -3.31 5.26
CA GLN A 368 -14.58 -2.87 5.03
C GLN A 368 -15.52 -4.02 4.71
N PHE A 369 -15.07 -4.99 3.91
CA PHE A 369 -15.84 -6.19 3.61
C PHE A 369 -15.89 -7.14 4.82
N LEU A 370 -14.73 -7.44 5.43
CA LEU A 370 -14.63 -8.45 6.48
C LEU A 370 -15.35 -8.07 7.78
N ILE A 371 -15.40 -6.79 8.14
CA ILE A 371 -16.11 -6.30 9.33
C ILE A 371 -17.63 -6.49 9.22
N GLN A 372 -18.17 -6.58 8.01
CA GLN A 372 -19.60 -6.79 7.79
C GLN A 372 -20.01 -8.26 8.01
N LEU A 373 -19.05 -9.20 8.00
CA LEU A 373 -19.32 -10.62 8.17
C LEU A 373 -19.61 -10.96 9.63
N LEU A 374 -20.60 -11.82 9.84
CA LEU A 374 -20.83 -12.45 11.13
C LEU A 374 -19.60 -13.29 11.52
N PRO A 375 -19.26 -13.37 12.82
CA PRO A 375 -18.12 -14.16 13.27
C PRO A 375 -18.14 -15.60 12.75
N GLU A 376 -19.31 -16.23 12.76
CA GLU A 376 -19.51 -17.61 12.28
C GLU A 376 -19.21 -17.76 10.79
N VAL A 377 -19.49 -16.74 9.98
CA VAL A 377 -19.17 -16.72 8.55
C VAL A 377 -17.67 -16.47 8.36
N PHE A 378 -17.11 -15.48 9.04
CA PHE A 378 -15.68 -15.16 8.95
C PHE A 378 -14.79 -16.35 9.37
N TYR A 379 -15.11 -17.04 10.46
CA TYR A 379 -14.30 -18.15 10.96
C TYR A 379 -14.35 -19.41 10.08
N ALA A 380 -15.40 -19.57 9.27
CA ALA A 380 -15.50 -20.68 8.31
C ALA A 380 -14.68 -20.42 7.02
N MET A 381 -14.15 -19.21 6.83
CA MET A 381 -13.30 -18.88 5.68
C MET A 381 -11.98 -19.65 5.71
N ASN A 382 -11.35 -19.82 4.54
CA ASN A 382 -10.15 -20.62 4.42
C ASN A 382 -8.91 -19.98 5.08
N SER A 383 -7.79 -20.71 5.06
CA SER A 383 -6.54 -20.27 5.70
C SER A 383 -5.96 -18.97 5.14
N GLU A 384 -6.31 -18.57 3.91
CA GLU A 384 -5.84 -17.30 3.31
C GLU A 384 -6.35 -16.09 4.10
N PHE A 385 -7.60 -16.14 4.58
CA PHE A 385 -8.20 -15.08 5.39
C PHE A 385 -7.61 -15.02 6.79
N SER A 386 -7.24 -16.19 7.33
CA SER A 386 -6.50 -16.27 8.60
C SER A 386 -5.10 -15.66 8.48
N ALA A 387 -4.36 -15.99 7.41
CA ALA A 387 -3.06 -15.41 7.11
C ALA A 387 -3.16 -13.89 6.90
N TYR A 388 -4.18 -13.43 6.17
CA TYR A 388 -4.47 -12.00 6.03
C TYR A 388 -4.68 -11.35 7.39
N GLY A 389 -5.52 -11.93 8.26
CA GLY A 389 -5.81 -11.36 9.58
C GLY A 389 -4.57 -11.14 10.45
N VAL A 390 -3.55 -12.00 10.33
CA VAL A 390 -2.26 -11.83 11.00
C VAL A 390 -1.41 -10.76 10.30
N ASN A 391 -1.27 -10.87 8.98
CA ASN A 391 -0.42 -10.00 8.17
C ASN A 391 -0.92 -8.55 8.10
N SER A 392 -2.24 -8.33 8.20
CA SER A 392 -2.85 -7.00 8.09
C SER A 392 -2.65 -6.15 9.34
N VAL A 393 -2.32 -6.74 10.50
CA VAL A 393 -2.24 -6.04 11.79
C VAL A 393 -1.26 -4.86 11.73
N SER A 394 -0.10 -5.05 11.11
CA SER A 394 0.94 -4.02 10.99
C SER A 394 0.51 -2.81 10.16
N TYR A 395 -0.56 -2.92 9.38
CA TYR A 395 -1.06 -1.85 8.50
C TYR A 395 -2.28 -1.13 9.08
N ARG A 396 -2.86 -1.64 10.19
CA ARG A 396 -4.03 -1.06 10.88
C ARG A 396 -3.62 -0.04 11.95
N SER A 397 -2.39 -0.14 12.43
CA SER A 397 -1.80 0.78 13.40
C SER A 397 -1.04 1.88 12.67
N ASP A 398 -1.76 2.89 12.18
CA ASP A 398 -1.23 4.20 11.76
C ASP A 398 -2.31 5.28 11.82
#